data_AF-A0A349X2M2-F1
#
_entry.id   AF-A0A349X2M2-F1
#
_cell.length_a   1.000
_cell.length_b   1.000
_cell.length_c   1.000
_cell.angle_alpha   90.00
_cell.angle_beta   90.00
_cell.angle_gamma   90.00
#
_symmetry.space_group_name_H-M   'P 1'
#
loop_
_entity.id
_entity.type
_entity.pdbx_description
1 polymer ?
#
loop_
_entity_poly.entity_id
_entity_poly.type
_entity_poly.pdbx_seq_one_letter_code
_entity_poly.pdbx_strand_id
1 'polypeptide(L)' 'MQLSGADIVVKSLKEEGVEYVFGYPGGAALHIYDAFHRQDDVKHI' A
#
# COMPACT_ATOMS: atom_id res chain seq x y z
N MET A 1 16.01 -5.55 -9.02
CA MET A 1 14.91 -4.68 -9.50
C MET A 1 14.69 -3.59 -8.46
N GLN A 2 14.52 -2.33 -8.86
CA GLN A 2 14.15 -1.25 -7.93
C GLN A 2 12.65 -1.33 -7.63
N LEU A 3 12.30 -1.17 -6.35
CA LEU A 3 10.90 -1.06 -5.91
C LEU A 3 10.37 0.34 -6.24
N SER A 4 9.07 0.44 -6.58
CA SER A 4 8.42 1.75 -6.68
C SER A 4 8.20 2.35 -5.29
N GLY A 5 7.95 3.66 -5.21
CA GLY A 5 7.61 4.31 -3.94
C GLY A 5 6.37 3.69 -3.26
N ALA A 6 5.37 3.28 -4.04
CA ALA A 6 4.19 2.60 -3.52
C ALA A 6 4.53 1.23 -2.93
N ASP A 7 5.37 0.44 -3.61
CA ASP A 7 5.77 -0.88 -3.12
C ASP A 7 6.61 -0.76 -1.83
N ILE A 8 7.41 0.30 -1.70
CA ILE A 8 8.15 0.61 -0.47
C ILE A 8 7.19 0.88 0.68
N VAL A 9 6.14 1.69 0.46
CA VAL A 9 5.13 1.99 1.49
C VAL A 9 4.43 0.71 1.96
N VAL A 10 3.94 -0.11 1.04
CA VAL A 10 3.26 -1.37 1.37
C VAL A 10 4.19 -2.32 2.14
N LYS A 11 5.45 -2.43 1.70
CA LYS A 11 6.45 -3.27 2.38
C LYS A 11 6.71 -2.79 3.80
N SER A 12 6.91 -1.49 4.02
CA SER A 12 7.13 -0.94 5.36
C SER A 12 5.94 -1.22 6.29
N LEU A 13 4.71 -1.05 5.80
CA LEU A 13 3.50 -1.33 6.58
C LEU A 13 3.41 -2.81 6.97
N LYS A 14 3.74 -3.72 6.04
CA LYS A 14 3.81 -5.15 6.31
C LYS A 14 4.86 -5.48 7.38
N GLU A 15 6.05 -4.89 7.29
CA GLU A 15 7.15 -5.12 8.25
C GLU A 15 6.80 -4.63 9.66
N GLU A 16 6.01 -3.56 9.78
CA GLU A 16 5.46 -3.06 11.04
C GLU A 16 4.23 -3.84 11.53
N GLY A 17 3.80 -4.89 10.80
CA GLY A 17 2.65 -5.73 11.18
C GLY A 17 1.29 -5.06 11.02
N VAL A 18 1.18 -4.06 10.13
CA VAL A 18 -0.10 -3.39 9.84
C VAL A 18 -0.97 -4.28 8.95
N GLU A 19 -2.14 -4.67 9.46
CA GLU A 19 -3.10 -5.48 8.70
C GLU A 19 -4.09 -4.63 7.88
N TYR A 20 -4.45 -3.43 8.36
CA TYR A 20 -5.47 -2.59 7.74
C TYR A 20 -5.04 -1.13 7.64
N VAL A 21 -5.33 -0.51 6.50
CA VAL A 21 -5.12 0.91 6.24
C VAL A 21 -6.44 1.51 5.78
N PHE A 22 -6.86 2.61 6.41
CA PHE A 22 -8.02 3.38 5.97
C PHE A 22 -7.58 4.63 5.22
N GLY A 23 -8.29 4.99 4.16
CA GLY A 23 -7.99 6.17 3.38
C GLY A 23 -9.04 6.46 2.33
N TYR A 24 -9.17 7.73 1.94
CA TYR A 24 -10.02 8.14 0.84
C TYR A 24 -9.18 8.30 -0.43
N PRO A 25 -9.47 7.55 -1.52
CA PRO A 25 -8.67 7.61 -2.73
C PRO A 25 -8.78 8.98 -3.42
N GLY A 26 -7.64 9.44 -3.94
CA GLY A 26 -7.52 10.65 -4.74
C GLY A 26 -6.43 10.50 -5.80
N GLY A 27 -6.50 11.27 -6.87
CA GLY A 27 -5.65 11.08 -8.06
C GLY A 27 -4.14 11.04 -7.75
N ALA A 28 -3.67 11.87 -6.82
CA ALA A 28 -2.27 11.89 -6.41
C ALA A 28 -1.82 10.61 -5.69
N ALA A 29 -2.71 9.88 -5.04
CA ALA A 29 -2.38 8.69 -4.25
C ALA A 29 -2.75 7.37 -4.94
N LEU A 30 -3.36 7.41 -6.13
CA LEU A 30 -3.93 6.23 -6.79
C LEU A 30 -2.94 5.06 -6.93
N HIS A 31 -1.68 5.36 -7.23
CA HIS A 31 -0.62 4.36 -7.36
C HIS A 31 -0.31 3.59 -6.07
N ILE A 32 -0.59 4.18 -4.89
CA ILE A 32 -0.48 3.52 -3.59
C ILE A 32 -1.67 2.57 -3.39
N TYR A 33 -2.88 3.00 -3.74
CA TYR A 33 -4.07 2.14 -3.69
C TYR A 33 -3.94 0.95 -4.63
N ASP A 34 -3.40 1.15 -5.84
CA ASP A 34 -3.09 0.06 -6.76
C ASP A 34 -2.10 -0.94 -6.14
N ALA A 35 -1.10 -0.46 -5.40
CA ALA A 35 -0.14 -1.33 -4.72
C ALA A 35 -0.79 -2.13 -3.58
N PHE A 36 -1.69 -1.53 -2.81
CA PHE A 36 -2.48 -2.27 -1.82
C PHE A 36 -3.30 -3.39 -2.47
N HIS A 37 -3.93 -3.15 -3.63
CA HIS A 37 -4.72 -4.16 -4.34
C HIS A 37 -3.90 -5.28 -5.01
N ARG A 38 -2.58 -5.12 -5.17
CA ARG A 38 -1.70 -6.15 -5.78
C ARG A 38 -1.23 -7.21 -4.79
N GLN A 39 -1.54 -7.08 -3.51
CA GLN A 39 -1.11 -7.98 -2.44
C GLN A 39 -2.19 -8.13 -1.36
N ASP A 40 -2.05 -9.14 -0.51
CA ASP A 40 -3.07 -9.52 0.48
C ASP A 40 -2.65 -9.27 1.94
N ASP A 41 -1.41 -8.83 2.20
CA ASP A 41 -0.87 -8.66 3.55
C ASP A 41 -1.46 -7.41 4.25
N VAL A 42 -1.55 -6.29 3.53
CA VAL A 42 -2.08 -5.01 4.03
C VAL A 42 -3.38 -4.67 3.30
N LYS A 43 -4.51 -4.60 4.00
CA LYS A 43 -5.83 -4.41 3.39
C LYS A 43 -6.29 -2.96 3.49
N HIS A 44 -6.71 -2.39 2.37
CA HIS A 44 -7.37 -1.08 2.36
C HIS A 44 -8.85 -1.22 2.76
N ILE A 45 -9.35 -0.33 3.62
CA ILE A 45 -10.76 -0.21 4.05
C ILE A 45 -11.37 1.06 3.47
#